data_AF-A0A920GUE6-F1
#
_entry.id   AF-A0A920GUE6-F1
#
_cell.length_a   1.000
_cell.length_b   1.000
_cell.length_c   1.000
_cell.angle_alpha   90.00
_cell.angle_beta   90.00
_cell.angle_gamma   90.00
#
_symmetry.space_group_name_H-M   'P 1'
#
loop_
_entity.id
_entity.type
_entity.pdbx_description
1 polymer ?
#
loop_
_entity_poly.entity_id
_entity_poly.type
_entity_poly.pdbx_seq_one_letter_code
_entity_poly.pdbx_strand_id
1 'polypeptide(L)'
;MIKFFRILGIALTPFILIFIYVYISSSGLVGNLPEDGDIISKPRPIEKKDLSQKQILFGDLHVHTTFSQDAFLFSLPMLQGEGVHPPADACNFARFCSSLDFFSITDHAEGMTKQMWDDSIKSIRNCDAVSDDTNKDLVVFAGWEWTQMGPDPSNHYGHKNVILRDLINIPEVPIGAGLTGLDLLIENGLTPFLPLVADFPPESIDFDFLKFRDESYSIPFCDQEIEEAKECKERAGTPKELFSRIDELGLEAIVIPHGTTWGIHSPPNSKLSSQLSNENHDPEKQRLIEVYSGHGNSEIYKDFKHTEEILDGTFTCPSPTDDFEPCCWRAGEIVNSQCIENTGEPVKKKLKN
;
A
#
# COMPACT_ATOMS: atom_id res chain seq x y z
N MET A 1 5.18 -46.51 36.24
CA MET A 1 5.44 -45.98 34.87
C MET A 1 4.16 -45.81 34.05
N ILE A 2 3.37 -46.85 33.77
CA ILE A 2 2.19 -46.75 32.87
C ILE A 2 1.14 -45.69 33.30
N LYS A 3 0.82 -45.58 34.60
CA LYS A 3 -0.11 -44.54 35.10
C LYS A 3 0.43 -43.11 34.94
N PHE A 4 1.73 -42.92 35.08
CA PHE A 4 2.38 -41.61 34.90
C PHE A 4 2.32 -41.17 33.43
N PHE A 5 2.65 -42.07 32.49
CA PHE A 5 2.52 -41.80 31.06
C PHE A 5 1.08 -41.54 30.62
N ARG A 6 0.10 -42.19 31.26
CA ARG A 6 -1.33 -41.96 30.96
C ARG A 6 -1.82 -40.58 31.45
N ILE A 7 -1.41 -40.15 32.64
CA ILE A 7 -1.73 -38.81 33.17
C ILE A 7 -1.02 -37.73 32.36
N LEU A 8 0.27 -37.93 32.05
CA LEU A 8 1.04 -37.02 31.21
C LEU A 8 0.45 -36.92 29.80
N GLY A 9 0.04 -38.04 29.20
CA GLY A 9 -0.63 -38.06 27.90
C GLY A 9 -1.93 -37.25 27.91
N ILE A 10 -2.80 -37.45 28.90
CA ILE A 10 -4.06 -36.70 29.03
C ILE A 10 -3.79 -35.19 29.23
N ALA A 11 -2.77 -34.83 30.03
CA ALA A 11 -2.40 -33.44 30.27
C ALA A 11 -1.82 -32.76 29.02
N LEU A 12 -1.13 -33.50 28.15
CA LEU A 12 -0.51 -32.97 26.93
C LEU A 12 -1.46 -32.93 25.73
N THR A 13 -2.49 -33.79 25.68
CA THR A 13 -3.47 -33.84 24.58
C THR A 13 -4.03 -32.46 24.18
N PRO A 14 -4.54 -31.59 25.09
CA PRO A 14 -5.08 -30.30 24.67
C PRO A 14 -4.02 -29.39 24.03
N PHE A 15 -2.79 -29.41 24.52
CA PHE A 15 -1.69 -28.63 23.94
C PHE A 15 -1.31 -29.14 22.55
N ILE A 16 -1.30 -30.46 22.35
CA ILE A 16 -1.06 -31.06 21.04
C ILE A 16 -2.18 -30.69 20.06
N LEU A 17 -3.45 -30.73 20.50
CA LEU A 17 -4.58 -30.35 19.66
C LEU A 17 -4.56 -28.86 19.28
N ILE A 18 -4.24 -27.98 20.23
CA ILE A 18 -4.07 -26.55 19.96
C ILE A 18 -2.90 -26.33 19.00
N PHE A 19 -1.78 -27.00 19.21
CA PHE A 19 -0.63 -26.89 18.31
C PHE A 19 -0.98 -27.36 16.89
N ILE A 20 -1.64 -28.50 16.74
CA ILE A 20 -2.09 -29.00 15.43
C ILE A 20 -3.07 -28.03 14.78
N TYR A 21 -4.04 -27.52 15.54
CA TYR A 21 -5.01 -26.55 15.05
C TYR A 21 -4.32 -25.28 14.54
N VAL A 22 -3.44 -24.68 15.35
CA VAL A 22 -2.69 -23.47 14.97
C VAL A 22 -1.81 -23.75 13.77
N TYR A 23 -1.08 -24.88 13.76
CA TYR A 23 -0.19 -25.25 12.65
C TYR A 23 -0.94 -25.42 11.33
N ILE A 24 -2.06 -26.16 11.33
CA ILE A 24 -2.87 -26.36 10.11
C ILE A 24 -3.47 -25.03 9.66
N SER A 25 -4.05 -24.27 10.60
CA SER A 25 -4.71 -22.99 10.29
C SER A 25 -3.71 -21.95 9.78
N SER A 26 -2.51 -21.90 10.34
CA SER A 26 -1.48 -20.95 9.93
C SER A 26 -0.75 -21.34 8.67
N SER A 27 -0.79 -22.61 8.24
CA SER A 27 -0.03 -23.11 7.08
C SER A 27 -0.59 -22.73 5.71
N GLY A 28 -1.70 -21.99 5.63
CA GLY A 28 -2.38 -21.72 4.36
C GLY A 28 -3.01 -22.96 3.71
N LEU A 29 -3.05 -24.11 4.40
CA LEU A 29 -3.76 -25.31 3.91
C LEU A 29 -5.29 -25.17 3.95
N VAL A 30 -5.79 -24.22 4.72
CA VAL A 30 -7.22 -23.91 4.90
C VAL A 30 -7.44 -22.47 4.43
N GLY A 31 -8.55 -22.23 3.75
CA GLY A 31 -8.87 -20.96 3.10
C GLY A 31 -8.72 -21.04 1.58
N ASN A 32 -9.24 -20.03 0.89
CA ASN A 32 -9.15 -19.84 -0.54
C ASN A 32 -8.40 -18.54 -0.83
N LEU A 33 -7.75 -18.46 -1.99
CA LEU A 33 -7.25 -17.18 -2.47
C LEU A 33 -8.43 -16.26 -2.80
N PRO A 34 -8.27 -14.93 -2.68
CA PRO A 34 -9.31 -13.99 -3.06
C PRO A 34 -9.66 -14.21 -4.54
N GLU A 35 -10.95 -14.34 -4.81
CA GLU A 35 -11.50 -14.49 -6.16
C GLU A 35 -12.16 -13.19 -6.60
N ASP A 36 -12.23 -12.97 -7.92
CA ASP A 36 -12.98 -11.84 -8.45
C ASP A 36 -14.50 -12.05 -8.34
N GLY A 37 -15.25 -10.96 -8.40
CA GLY A 37 -16.72 -10.95 -8.35
C GLY A 37 -17.39 -10.82 -9.71
N ASP A 38 -18.69 -10.50 -9.68
CA ASP A 38 -19.49 -10.28 -10.88
C ASP A 38 -19.57 -8.80 -11.26
N ILE A 39 -19.22 -8.48 -12.51
CA ILE A 39 -19.44 -7.15 -13.07
C ILE A 39 -20.88 -7.00 -13.53
N ILE A 40 -21.53 -5.91 -13.13
CA ILE A 40 -22.90 -5.60 -13.56
C ILE A 40 -22.90 -5.27 -15.05
N SER A 41 -23.47 -6.16 -15.86
CA SER A 41 -23.52 -6.05 -17.33
C SER A 41 -24.38 -4.91 -17.87
N LYS A 42 -25.18 -4.26 -17.04
CA LYS A 42 -25.98 -3.10 -17.44
C LYS A 42 -25.09 -1.86 -17.53
N PRO A 43 -25.07 -1.10 -18.63
CA PRO A 43 -24.36 0.18 -18.69
C PRO A 43 -24.97 1.20 -17.71
N ARG A 44 -24.13 2.05 -17.13
CA ARG A 44 -24.56 3.23 -16.39
C ARG A 44 -25.26 4.19 -17.36
N PRO A 45 -26.39 4.80 -16.98
CA PRO A 45 -27.02 5.82 -17.81
C PRO A 45 -26.06 7.00 -18.03
N ILE A 46 -25.71 7.28 -19.28
CA ILE A 46 -24.91 8.45 -19.67
C ILE A 46 -25.81 9.43 -20.40
N GLU A 47 -25.73 10.72 -20.05
CA GLU A 47 -26.29 11.76 -20.90
C GLU A 47 -25.42 11.96 -22.14
N LYS A 48 -26.03 12.07 -23.33
CA LYS A 48 -25.30 12.40 -24.55
C LYS A 48 -24.70 13.80 -24.41
N LYS A 49 -23.38 13.87 -24.23
CA LYS A 49 -22.64 15.13 -24.16
C LYS A 49 -22.31 15.63 -25.56
N ASP A 50 -22.49 16.93 -25.79
CA ASP A 50 -22.05 17.61 -27.01
C ASP A 50 -20.52 17.77 -26.97
N LEU A 51 -19.83 16.99 -27.82
CA LEU A 51 -18.37 16.96 -27.91
C LEU A 51 -17.75 18.27 -28.44
N SER A 52 -18.56 19.25 -28.84
CA SER A 52 -18.09 20.58 -29.25
C SER A 52 -17.71 21.50 -28.08
N GLN A 53 -18.01 21.11 -26.84
CA GLN A 53 -17.69 21.89 -25.63
C GLN A 53 -16.54 21.27 -24.84
N LYS A 54 -15.78 22.11 -24.11
CA LYS A 54 -14.78 21.62 -23.16
C LYS A 54 -15.47 20.79 -22.08
N GLN A 55 -14.94 19.60 -21.82
CA GLN A 55 -15.47 18.67 -20.83
C GLN A 55 -14.48 18.53 -19.66
N ILE A 56 -15.02 18.48 -18.44
CA ILE A 56 -14.29 18.05 -17.25
C ILE A 56 -14.63 16.58 -17.04
N LEU A 57 -13.60 15.77 -16.75
CA LEU A 57 -13.72 14.35 -16.43
C LEU A 57 -13.27 14.13 -14.99
N PHE A 58 -13.99 13.28 -14.28
CA PHE A 58 -13.66 12.86 -12.93
C PHE A 58 -13.25 11.40 -12.96
N GLY A 59 -12.15 11.06 -12.32
CA GLY A 59 -11.67 9.68 -12.30
C GLY A 59 -10.74 9.40 -11.15
N ASP A 60 -10.40 8.12 -11.02
CA ASP A 60 -9.59 7.60 -9.92
C ASP A 60 -8.53 6.64 -10.45
N LEU A 61 -7.26 7.01 -10.30
CA LEU A 61 -6.12 6.22 -10.80
C LEU A 61 -5.35 5.56 -9.65
N HIS A 62 -5.97 5.46 -8.46
CA HIS A 62 -5.35 4.88 -7.28
C HIS A 62 -6.38 4.10 -6.46
N VAL A 63 -6.60 2.83 -6.83
CA VAL A 63 -7.64 1.98 -6.24
C VAL A 63 -7.06 0.63 -5.86
N HIS A 64 -7.27 0.23 -4.61
CA HIS A 64 -6.88 -1.06 -4.06
C HIS A 64 -8.11 -1.95 -3.86
N THR A 65 -7.90 -3.23 -4.04
CA THR A 65 -8.84 -4.33 -3.89
C THR A 65 -8.23 -5.36 -2.96
N THR A 66 -9.00 -6.37 -2.54
CA THR A 66 -8.44 -7.45 -1.70
C THR A 66 -7.45 -8.37 -2.41
N PHE A 67 -7.02 -8.04 -3.64
CA PHE A 67 -5.83 -8.64 -4.25
C PHE A 67 -4.53 -7.97 -3.78
N SER A 68 -4.63 -6.78 -3.19
CA SER A 68 -3.54 -6.09 -2.51
C SER A 68 -3.46 -6.50 -1.03
N GLN A 69 -2.24 -6.66 -0.52
CA GLN A 69 -1.98 -7.14 0.84
C GLN A 69 -2.47 -6.16 1.92
N ASP A 70 -2.46 -4.86 1.65
CA ASP A 70 -2.92 -3.82 2.56
C ASP A 70 -4.44 -3.84 2.71
N ALA A 71 -5.17 -3.77 1.59
CA ALA A 71 -6.61 -3.81 1.55
C ALA A 71 -7.14 -5.11 2.16
N PHE A 72 -6.53 -6.26 1.84
CA PHE A 72 -6.95 -7.53 2.43
C PHE A 72 -6.69 -7.56 3.95
N LEU A 73 -5.54 -7.09 4.44
CA LEU A 73 -5.29 -7.02 5.88
C LEU A 73 -6.34 -6.14 6.58
N PHE A 74 -6.61 -4.94 6.05
CA PHE A 74 -7.56 -4.01 6.66
C PHE A 74 -9.03 -4.41 6.48
N SER A 75 -9.33 -5.35 5.59
CA SER A 75 -10.64 -6.00 5.46
C SER A 75 -10.95 -7.01 6.57
N LEU A 76 -9.96 -7.39 7.39
CA LEU A 76 -10.16 -8.40 8.45
C LEU A 76 -11.05 -7.89 9.59
N PRO A 77 -11.94 -8.74 10.16
CA PRO A 77 -12.87 -8.30 11.20
C PRO A 77 -12.17 -7.83 12.48
N MET A 78 -11.01 -8.40 12.84
CA MET A 78 -10.18 -7.91 13.96
C MET A 78 -9.77 -6.43 13.83
N LEU A 79 -9.69 -5.92 12.60
CA LEU A 79 -9.38 -4.51 12.28
C LEU A 79 -10.63 -3.69 11.98
N GLN A 80 -11.82 -4.24 12.29
CA GLN A 80 -13.13 -3.65 11.99
C GLN A 80 -13.38 -3.45 10.49
N GLY A 81 -12.74 -4.29 9.65
CA GLY A 81 -12.94 -4.27 8.21
C GLY A 81 -14.35 -4.71 7.79
N GLU A 82 -14.78 -4.26 6.60
CA GLU A 82 -16.11 -4.55 6.05
C GLU A 82 -16.17 -5.88 5.26
N GLY A 83 -15.06 -6.61 5.21
CA GLY A 83 -14.91 -7.83 4.42
C GLY A 83 -14.24 -7.59 3.06
N VAL A 84 -14.37 -8.57 2.16
CA VAL A 84 -13.65 -8.58 0.89
C VAL A 84 -14.25 -7.64 -0.15
N HIS A 85 -13.38 -6.98 -0.91
CA HIS A 85 -13.71 -6.04 -1.98
C HIS A 85 -12.86 -6.36 -3.22
N PRO A 86 -13.30 -7.32 -4.07
CA PRO A 86 -12.56 -7.75 -5.26
C PRO A 86 -12.56 -6.71 -6.40
N PRO A 87 -11.74 -6.92 -7.45
CA PRO A 87 -11.70 -6.05 -8.65
C PRO A 87 -13.06 -5.70 -9.27
N ALA A 88 -13.99 -6.64 -9.36
CA ALA A 88 -15.34 -6.40 -9.89
C ALA A 88 -16.14 -5.41 -9.02
N ASP A 89 -15.96 -5.45 -7.69
CA ASP A 89 -16.60 -4.50 -6.78
C ASP A 89 -16.08 -3.09 -7.03
N ALA A 90 -14.77 -2.92 -7.25
CA ALA A 90 -14.18 -1.63 -7.60
C ALA A 90 -14.76 -1.07 -8.91
N CYS A 91 -14.88 -1.91 -9.95
CA CYS A 91 -15.55 -1.52 -11.21
C CYS A 91 -17.01 -1.10 -10.99
N ASN A 92 -17.79 -1.91 -10.27
CA ASN A 92 -19.20 -1.62 -10.00
C ASN A 92 -19.36 -0.32 -9.18
N PHE A 93 -18.50 -0.11 -8.18
CA PHE A 93 -18.50 1.09 -7.36
C PHE A 93 -18.13 2.34 -8.17
N ALA A 94 -17.07 2.26 -8.99
CA ALA A 94 -16.66 3.34 -9.88
C ALA A 94 -17.81 3.77 -10.82
N ARG A 95 -18.53 2.79 -11.37
CA ARG A 95 -19.66 3.04 -12.28
C ARG A 95 -20.87 3.60 -11.56
N PHE A 96 -21.37 2.94 -10.53
CA PHE A 96 -22.69 3.25 -9.99
C PHE A 96 -22.68 4.19 -8.78
N CYS A 97 -21.68 4.06 -7.90
CA CYS A 97 -21.62 4.83 -6.66
C CYS A 97 -20.88 6.15 -6.86
N SER A 98 -19.67 6.09 -7.43
CA SER A 98 -18.83 7.28 -7.67
C SER A 98 -19.13 7.97 -8.99
N SER A 99 -19.77 7.27 -9.93
CA SER A 99 -20.11 7.82 -11.26
C SER A 99 -18.90 8.38 -12.03
N LEU A 100 -17.75 7.71 -11.91
CA LEU A 100 -16.50 8.12 -12.53
C LEU A 100 -16.57 8.06 -14.07
N ASP A 101 -15.81 8.94 -14.72
CA ASP A 101 -15.58 8.93 -16.16
C ASP A 101 -14.40 8.02 -16.53
N PHE A 102 -13.41 7.87 -15.64
CA PHE A 102 -12.32 6.91 -15.82
C PHE A 102 -11.79 6.33 -14.50
N PHE A 103 -11.22 5.13 -14.53
CA PHE A 103 -10.50 4.59 -13.36
C PHE A 103 -9.42 3.56 -13.69
N SER A 104 -8.58 3.24 -12.71
CA SER A 104 -7.63 2.12 -12.74
C SER A 104 -7.67 1.37 -11.40
N ILE A 105 -7.46 0.06 -11.45
CA ILE A 105 -7.04 -0.71 -10.26
C ILE A 105 -5.52 -0.64 -10.22
N THR A 106 -4.95 -0.40 -9.04
CA THR A 106 -3.52 -0.23 -8.80
C THR A 106 -3.10 -0.93 -7.51
N ASP A 107 -3.52 -2.19 -7.36
CA ASP A 107 -3.06 -3.04 -6.25
C ASP A 107 -1.53 -3.10 -6.18
N HIS A 108 -0.98 -3.26 -4.96
CA HIS A 108 0.45 -3.36 -4.73
C HIS A 108 1.06 -4.58 -5.44
N ALA A 109 2.04 -4.35 -6.30
CA ALA A 109 2.72 -5.42 -7.03
C ALA A 109 3.49 -6.38 -6.11
N GLU A 110 3.93 -5.90 -4.93
CA GLU A 110 4.73 -6.65 -3.97
C GLU A 110 3.99 -7.86 -3.39
N GLY A 111 2.68 -7.74 -3.15
CA GLY A 111 1.83 -8.77 -2.59
C GLY A 111 1.04 -9.58 -3.62
N MET A 112 1.14 -9.24 -4.90
CA MET A 112 0.33 -9.86 -5.94
C MET A 112 0.98 -11.13 -6.52
N THR A 113 0.18 -12.17 -6.74
CA THR A 113 0.60 -13.37 -7.51
C THR A 113 0.30 -13.18 -8.99
N LYS A 114 0.89 -13.99 -9.87
CA LYS A 114 0.57 -13.94 -11.31
C LYS A 114 -0.92 -14.18 -11.56
N GLN A 115 -1.52 -15.11 -10.82
CA GLN A 115 -2.96 -15.41 -10.95
C GLN A 115 -3.82 -14.18 -10.60
N MET A 116 -3.50 -13.48 -9.49
CA MET A 116 -4.21 -12.25 -9.11
C MET A 116 -4.05 -11.14 -10.16
N TRP A 117 -2.86 -11.01 -10.74
CA TRP A 117 -2.62 -10.06 -11.83
C TRP A 117 -3.49 -10.40 -13.07
N ASP A 118 -3.46 -11.66 -13.51
CA ASP A 118 -4.24 -12.12 -14.65
C ASP A 118 -5.76 -11.91 -14.42
N ASP A 119 -6.24 -12.17 -13.19
CA ASP A 119 -7.64 -11.97 -12.81
C ASP A 119 -8.01 -10.48 -12.72
N SER A 120 -7.15 -9.62 -12.20
CA SER A 120 -7.35 -8.16 -12.18
C SER A 120 -7.44 -7.59 -13.60
N ILE A 121 -6.54 -8.00 -14.49
CA ILE A 121 -6.57 -7.65 -15.92
C ILE A 121 -7.85 -8.14 -16.59
N LYS A 122 -8.26 -9.37 -16.31
CA LYS A 122 -9.51 -9.94 -16.83
C LYS A 122 -10.72 -9.13 -16.33
N SER A 123 -10.73 -8.75 -15.06
CA SER A 123 -11.78 -7.92 -14.47
C SER A 123 -11.88 -6.55 -15.15
N ILE A 124 -10.75 -5.87 -15.32
CA ILE A 124 -10.68 -4.57 -16.02
C ILE A 124 -11.16 -4.69 -17.47
N ARG A 125 -10.75 -5.72 -18.21
CA ARG A 125 -11.23 -5.97 -19.59
C ARG A 125 -12.74 -6.24 -19.62
N ASN A 126 -13.26 -6.99 -18.66
CA ASN A 126 -14.70 -7.23 -18.54
C ASN A 126 -15.46 -5.94 -18.20
N CYS A 127 -14.88 -5.06 -17.36
CA CYS A 127 -15.42 -3.75 -17.02
C CYS A 127 -15.50 -2.86 -18.26
N ASP A 128 -14.42 -2.81 -19.07
CA ASP A 128 -14.35 -2.07 -20.32
C ASP A 128 -15.43 -2.54 -21.32
N ALA A 129 -15.66 -3.85 -21.40
CA ALA A 129 -16.58 -4.46 -22.36
C ALA A 129 -18.07 -4.22 -22.07
N VAL A 130 -18.43 -3.61 -20.94
CA VAL A 130 -19.85 -3.37 -20.58
C VAL A 130 -20.50 -2.33 -21.49
N SER A 131 -19.75 -1.34 -21.96
CA SER A 131 -20.24 -0.27 -22.82
C SER A 131 -19.49 -0.20 -24.15
N ASP A 132 -20.20 0.24 -25.19
CA ASP A 132 -19.66 0.36 -26.54
C ASP A 132 -18.65 1.52 -26.64
N ASP A 133 -17.66 1.38 -27.53
CA ASP A 133 -16.58 2.35 -27.76
C ASP A 133 -17.10 3.73 -28.17
N THR A 134 -18.28 3.78 -28.80
CA THR A 134 -18.89 5.06 -29.21
C THR A 134 -19.57 5.81 -28.05
N ASN A 135 -19.83 5.13 -26.92
CA ASN A 135 -20.52 5.68 -25.77
C ASN A 135 -20.11 4.95 -24.47
N LYS A 136 -18.81 5.02 -24.14
CA LYS A 136 -18.23 4.44 -22.93
C LYS A 136 -18.80 5.11 -21.68
N ASP A 137 -19.31 4.30 -20.75
CA ASP A 137 -19.81 4.78 -19.46
C ASP A 137 -18.73 4.92 -18.39
N LEU A 138 -17.61 4.25 -18.59
CA LEU A 138 -16.37 4.35 -17.83
C LEU A 138 -15.20 3.96 -18.74
N VAL A 139 -14.16 4.79 -18.78
CA VAL A 139 -12.88 4.43 -19.40
C VAL A 139 -12.00 3.76 -18.36
N VAL A 140 -11.44 2.60 -18.66
CA VAL A 140 -10.65 1.85 -17.69
C VAL A 140 -9.21 1.75 -18.14
N PHE A 141 -8.30 1.69 -17.17
CA PHE A 141 -6.89 1.46 -17.39
C PHE A 141 -6.44 0.25 -16.58
N ALA A 142 -5.46 -0.47 -17.12
CA ALA A 142 -4.70 -1.45 -16.36
C ALA A 142 -3.56 -0.72 -15.66
N GLY A 143 -3.26 -1.12 -14.43
CA GLY A 143 -2.18 -0.53 -13.66
C GLY A 143 -1.84 -1.34 -12.43
N TRP A 144 -0.80 -0.90 -11.74
CA TRP A 144 -0.36 -1.45 -10.45
C TRP A 144 0.32 -0.34 -9.65
N GLU A 145 0.42 -0.53 -8.34
CA GLU A 145 1.29 0.29 -7.50
C GLU A 145 2.66 -0.37 -7.32
N TRP A 146 3.69 0.41 -7.58
CA TRP A 146 5.07 0.13 -7.19
C TRP A 146 5.36 0.83 -5.86
N THR A 147 5.74 0.07 -4.84
CA THR A 147 5.65 0.52 -3.44
C THR A 147 7.01 0.46 -2.76
N GLN A 148 7.70 1.59 -2.67
CA GLN A 148 9.04 1.64 -2.09
C GLN A 148 9.10 2.44 -0.78
N MET A 149 9.67 1.80 0.24
CA MET A 149 9.89 2.41 1.54
C MET A 149 11.33 2.23 2.02
N GLY A 150 12.16 3.25 1.81
CA GLY A 150 13.49 3.34 2.43
C GLY A 150 13.44 3.78 3.90
N PRO A 151 14.30 3.25 4.79
CA PRO A 151 14.40 3.70 6.18
C PRO A 151 15.09 5.07 6.35
N ASP A 152 15.78 5.57 5.32
CA ASP A 152 16.51 6.83 5.34
C ASP A 152 16.10 7.74 4.15
N PRO A 153 16.09 9.07 4.29
CA PRO A 153 15.75 9.97 3.18
C PRO A 153 16.58 9.77 1.90
N SER A 154 17.82 9.31 2.02
CA SER A 154 18.72 9.07 0.88
C SER A 154 18.34 7.83 0.06
N ASN A 155 17.54 6.91 0.62
CA ASN A 155 17.12 5.68 -0.04
C ASN A 155 15.60 5.48 -0.07
N HIS A 156 14.83 6.55 0.20
CA HIS A 156 13.37 6.54 0.15
C HIS A 156 12.86 7.22 -1.11
N TYR A 157 12.10 6.47 -1.93
CA TYR A 157 11.60 6.92 -3.22
C TYR A 157 10.07 7.03 -3.28
N GLY A 158 9.37 6.77 -2.18
CA GLY A 158 7.92 6.78 -2.12
C GLY A 158 7.30 5.75 -3.07
N HIS A 159 6.03 5.96 -3.37
CA HIS A 159 5.23 5.01 -4.14
C HIS A 159 4.88 5.59 -5.51
N LYS A 160 4.51 4.72 -6.46
CA LYS A 160 4.25 5.10 -7.86
C LYS A 160 3.16 4.20 -8.46
N ASN A 161 2.06 4.82 -8.90
CA ASN A 161 1.10 4.10 -9.73
C ASN A 161 1.58 4.10 -11.17
N VAL A 162 1.69 2.92 -11.76
CA VAL A 162 1.96 2.75 -13.18
C VAL A 162 0.62 2.50 -13.87
N ILE A 163 0.23 3.39 -14.77
CA ILE A 163 -1.03 3.31 -15.52
C ILE A 163 -0.69 3.08 -16.99
N LEU A 164 -1.12 1.94 -17.52
CA LEU A 164 -0.88 1.55 -18.91
C LEU A 164 -1.85 2.27 -19.85
N ARG A 165 -1.38 2.60 -21.05
CA ARG A 165 -2.19 3.27 -22.08
C ARG A 165 -3.30 2.38 -22.62
N ASP A 166 -3.05 1.08 -22.75
CA ASP A 166 -4.01 0.13 -23.33
C ASP A 166 -4.08 -1.17 -22.52
N LEU A 167 -5.12 -1.97 -22.81
CA LEU A 167 -5.41 -3.23 -22.12
C LEU A 167 -4.86 -4.46 -22.87
N ILE A 168 -4.05 -4.26 -23.91
CA ILE A 168 -3.54 -5.32 -24.80
C ILE A 168 -2.06 -5.57 -24.49
N ASN A 169 -1.25 -4.52 -24.52
CA ASN A 169 0.17 -4.54 -24.22
C ASN A 169 0.38 -4.40 -22.71
N ILE A 170 0.33 -5.53 -22.03
CA ILE A 170 0.49 -5.65 -20.58
C ILE A 170 1.70 -6.53 -20.25
N PRO A 171 2.38 -6.30 -19.11
CA PRO A 171 3.43 -7.21 -18.66
C PRO A 171 2.84 -8.55 -18.19
N GLU A 172 3.69 -9.59 -18.16
CA GLU A 172 3.30 -10.92 -17.67
C GLU A 172 2.99 -10.93 -16.17
N VAL A 173 3.71 -10.11 -15.40
CA VAL A 173 3.50 -9.81 -13.97
C VAL A 173 3.80 -8.33 -13.73
N PRO A 174 3.20 -7.67 -12.72
CA PRO A 174 3.52 -6.28 -12.40
C PRO A 174 4.91 -6.17 -11.78
N ILE A 175 5.50 -4.97 -11.86
CA ILE A 175 6.86 -4.69 -11.35
C ILE A 175 6.74 -4.03 -9.98
N GLY A 176 7.17 -4.72 -8.91
CA GLY A 176 7.21 -4.19 -7.55
C GLY A 176 8.58 -3.61 -7.15
N ALA A 177 8.65 -2.91 -6.02
CA ALA A 177 9.91 -2.41 -5.47
C ALA A 177 10.67 -3.44 -4.63
N GLY A 178 9.96 -4.46 -4.15
CA GLY A 178 10.42 -5.43 -3.16
C GLY A 178 9.67 -5.28 -1.83
N LEU A 179 9.98 -6.13 -0.85
CA LEU A 179 9.23 -6.16 0.42
C LEU A 179 9.37 -4.85 1.20
N THR A 180 8.24 -4.31 1.63
CA THR A 180 8.09 -3.13 2.48
C THR A 180 7.92 -3.53 3.96
N GLY A 181 7.76 -2.53 4.84
CA GLY A 181 7.50 -2.78 6.27
C GLY A 181 6.21 -3.56 6.53
N LEU A 182 5.17 -3.35 5.73
CA LEU A 182 3.91 -4.08 5.85
C LEU A 182 4.08 -5.54 5.41
N ASP A 183 4.83 -5.77 4.33
CA ASP A 183 5.12 -7.11 3.83
C ASP A 183 5.89 -7.94 4.88
N LEU A 184 6.90 -7.34 5.50
CA LEU A 184 7.67 -7.97 6.58
C LEU A 184 6.83 -8.23 7.84
N LEU A 185 5.85 -7.36 8.13
CA LEU A 185 4.87 -7.61 9.18
C LEU A 185 4.03 -8.83 8.80
N ILE A 186 3.47 -8.86 7.59
CA ILE A 186 2.57 -9.92 7.14
C ILE A 186 3.30 -11.28 7.11
N GLU A 187 4.50 -11.34 6.52
CA GLU A 187 5.33 -12.55 6.39
C GLU A 187 5.78 -13.11 7.76
N ASN A 188 5.78 -12.29 8.81
CA ASN A 188 6.27 -12.70 10.13
C ASN A 188 5.55 -13.96 10.66
N GLY A 189 6.32 -14.93 11.17
CA GLY A 189 5.77 -16.18 11.70
C GLY A 189 4.81 -16.04 12.89
N LEU A 190 4.74 -14.86 13.53
CA LEU A 190 3.77 -14.57 14.58
C LEU A 190 2.46 -13.96 14.07
N THR A 191 2.44 -13.39 12.87
CA THR A 191 1.25 -12.78 12.27
C THR A 191 0.05 -13.72 12.18
N PRO A 192 0.20 -15.02 11.83
CA PRO A 192 -0.93 -15.95 11.88
C PRO A 192 -1.68 -16.00 13.22
N PHE A 193 -1.04 -15.67 14.34
CA PHE A 193 -1.72 -15.66 15.64
C PHE A 193 -2.68 -14.48 15.82
N LEU A 194 -2.54 -13.40 15.04
CA LEU A 194 -3.44 -12.25 15.11
C LEU A 194 -4.88 -12.66 14.78
N PRO A 195 -5.21 -13.18 13.58
CA PRO A 195 -6.58 -13.60 13.28
C PRO A 195 -7.01 -14.81 14.13
N LEU A 196 -6.12 -15.78 14.35
CA LEU A 196 -6.49 -17.02 15.05
C LEU A 196 -6.79 -16.86 16.55
N VAL A 197 -6.35 -15.76 17.17
CA VAL A 197 -6.52 -15.50 18.61
C VAL A 197 -7.32 -14.23 18.88
N ALA A 198 -7.00 -13.12 18.20
CA ALA A 198 -7.68 -11.84 18.43
C ALA A 198 -9.13 -11.87 17.94
N ASP A 199 -9.41 -12.65 16.89
CA ASP A 199 -10.73 -12.80 16.27
C ASP A 199 -11.35 -14.18 16.56
N PHE A 200 -11.14 -14.72 17.76
CA PHE A 200 -11.61 -16.07 18.05
C PHE A 200 -13.13 -16.12 18.33
N PRO A 201 -13.90 -17.02 17.68
CA PRO A 201 -13.46 -18.02 16.70
C PRO A 201 -13.26 -17.41 15.30
N PRO A 202 -12.15 -17.75 14.60
CA PRO A 202 -11.83 -17.15 13.30
C PRO A 202 -12.89 -17.47 12.25
N GLU A 203 -13.12 -16.50 11.38
CA GLU A 203 -14.06 -16.56 10.26
C GLU A 203 -13.38 -17.07 8.98
N SER A 204 -14.15 -17.28 7.89
CA SER A 204 -13.57 -17.78 6.64
C SER A 204 -12.51 -16.85 6.07
N ILE A 205 -12.75 -15.53 6.15
CA ILE A 205 -11.85 -14.49 5.66
C ILE A 205 -10.48 -14.54 6.34
N ASP A 206 -10.42 -14.94 7.61
CA ASP A 206 -9.16 -15.11 8.32
C ASP A 206 -8.31 -16.22 7.69
N PHE A 207 -8.92 -17.37 7.40
CA PHE A 207 -8.22 -18.47 6.73
C PHE A 207 -7.84 -18.09 5.29
N ASP A 208 -8.70 -17.37 4.58
CA ASP A 208 -8.43 -16.87 3.22
C ASP A 208 -7.21 -15.91 3.23
N PHE A 209 -7.09 -15.04 4.23
CA PHE A 209 -5.91 -14.18 4.41
C PHE A 209 -4.64 -14.98 4.74
N LEU A 210 -4.74 -16.02 5.56
CA LEU A 210 -3.61 -16.92 5.86
C LEU A 210 -3.17 -17.71 4.63
N LYS A 211 -4.11 -18.10 3.76
CA LYS A 211 -3.84 -18.71 2.45
C LYS A 211 -3.18 -17.71 1.50
N PHE A 212 -3.68 -16.48 1.41
CA PHE A 212 -3.07 -15.39 0.65
C PHE A 212 -1.63 -15.13 1.08
N ARG A 213 -1.39 -15.03 2.39
CA ARG A 213 -0.05 -14.84 2.95
C ARG A 213 0.88 -15.97 2.52
N ASP A 214 0.49 -17.22 2.77
CA ASP A 214 1.34 -18.36 2.46
C ASP A 214 1.70 -18.41 0.97
N GLU A 215 0.72 -18.22 0.08
CA GLU A 215 0.93 -18.23 -1.36
C GLU A 215 1.84 -17.08 -1.80
N SER A 216 1.45 -15.84 -1.49
CA SER A 216 2.13 -14.63 -1.99
C SER A 216 3.58 -14.55 -1.55
N TYR A 217 3.87 -14.86 -0.28
CA TYR A 217 5.23 -14.74 0.27
C TYR A 217 6.08 -16.00 0.07
N SER A 218 5.51 -17.09 -0.48
CA SER A 218 6.30 -18.24 -0.93
C SER A 218 6.96 -18.04 -2.31
N ILE A 219 6.46 -17.08 -3.09
CA ILE A 219 6.94 -16.78 -4.44
C ILE A 219 8.21 -15.90 -4.37
N PRO A 220 9.36 -16.34 -4.93
CA PRO A 220 10.61 -15.58 -4.90
C PRO A 220 10.61 -14.41 -5.90
N PHE A 221 11.59 -13.52 -5.78
CA PHE A 221 11.84 -12.47 -6.77
C PHE A 221 12.63 -13.00 -7.97
N CYS A 222 12.32 -12.52 -9.18
CA CYS A 222 12.93 -13.00 -10.43
C CYS A 222 14.45 -12.76 -10.54
N ASP A 223 15.02 -11.89 -9.70
CA ASP A 223 16.46 -11.61 -9.63
C ASP A 223 17.23 -12.53 -8.67
N GLN A 224 16.55 -13.46 -8.01
CA GLN A 224 17.15 -14.51 -7.20
C GLN A 224 17.53 -15.71 -8.10
N GLU A 225 18.49 -16.53 -7.66
CA GLU A 225 18.83 -17.78 -8.37
C GLU A 225 17.64 -18.76 -8.25
N ILE A 226 16.77 -18.77 -9.27
CA ILE A 226 15.60 -19.64 -9.33
C ILE A 226 15.84 -20.72 -10.40
N GLU A 227 15.29 -21.92 -10.21
CA GLU A 227 15.16 -22.89 -11.29
C GLU A 227 14.27 -22.29 -12.40
N GLU A 228 14.69 -22.38 -13.67
CA GLU A 228 14.12 -21.71 -14.88
C GLU A 228 12.62 -21.95 -15.17
N ALA A 229 11.86 -22.59 -14.28
CA ALA A 229 10.45 -22.93 -14.44
C ALA A 229 9.52 -22.54 -13.26
N LYS A 230 10.00 -21.81 -12.25
CA LYS A 230 9.15 -21.35 -11.14
C LYS A 230 8.63 -19.95 -11.39
N GLU A 231 7.38 -19.72 -11.00
CA GLU A 231 6.79 -18.39 -10.90
C GLU A 231 7.67 -17.50 -10.02
N CYS A 232 7.80 -16.22 -10.39
CA CYS A 232 8.57 -15.23 -9.66
C CYS A 232 7.92 -13.85 -9.76
N LYS A 233 8.21 -12.99 -8.79
CA LYS A 233 7.78 -11.58 -8.77
C LYS A 233 8.83 -10.69 -9.42
N GLU A 234 8.41 -9.86 -10.37
CA GLU A 234 9.31 -8.90 -11.00
C GLU A 234 9.60 -7.73 -10.06
N ARG A 235 10.87 -7.31 -10.01
CA ARG A 235 11.34 -6.29 -9.08
C ARG A 235 12.21 -5.24 -9.75
N ALA A 236 12.00 -3.99 -9.36
CA ALA A 236 12.85 -2.85 -9.61
C ALA A 236 13.01 -2.04 -8.33
N GLY A 237 14.19 -2.05 -7.70
CA GLY A 237 14.41 -1.44 -6.38
C GLY A 237 14.46 0.09 -6.38
N THR A 238 14.60 0.70 -7.56
CA THR A 238 14.63 2.17 -7.73
C THR A 238 13.71 2.63 -8.86
N PRO A 239 13.25 3.90 -8.85
CA PRO A 239 12.48 4.45 -9.97
C PRO A 239 13.23 4.37 -11.31
N LYS A 240 14.56 4.57 -11.31
CA LYS A 240 15.39 4.40 -12.50
C LYS A 240 15.28 2.98 -13.08
N GLU A 241 15.36 1.96 -12.23
CA GLU A 241 15.20 0.56 -12.64
C GLU A 241 13.77 0.30 -13.13
N LEU A 242 12.76 0.87 -12.47
CA LEU A 242 11.36 0.74 -12.89
C LEU A 242 11.15 1.29 -14.30
N PHE A 243 11.65 2.50 -14.59
CA PHE A 243 11.54 3.07 -15.93
C PHE A 243 12.28 2.25 -16.98
N SER A 244 13.48 1.73 -16.64
CA SER A 244 14.24 0.86 -17.53
C SER A 244 13.47 -0.41 -17.87
N ARG A 245 12.83 -1.04 -16.87
CA ARG A 245 12.01 -2.24 -17.08
C ARG A 245 10.76 -1.96 -17.91
N ILE A 246 10.07 -0.83 -17.67
CA ILE A 246 8.93 -0.38 -18.49
C ILE A 246 9.36 -0.23 -19.97
N ASP A 247 10.52 0.38 -20.22
CA ASP A 247 11.06 0.55 -21.58
C ASP A 247 11.50 -0.77 -22.22
N GLU A 248 12.14 -1.66 -21.47
CA GLU A 248 12.56 -2.99 -21.93
C GLU A 248 11.37 -3.87 -22.33
N LEU A 249 10.27 -3.77 -21.59
CA LEU A 249 9.01 -4.45 -21.89
C LEU A 249 8.21 -3.74 -23.01
N GLY A 250 8.65 -2.56 -23.45
CA GLY A 250 7.96 -1.78 -24.49
C GLY A 250 6.58 -1.30 -24.08
N LEU A 251 6.38 -1.01 -22.78
CA LEU A 251 5.11 -0.57 -22.23
C LEU A 251 4.93 0.94 -22.41
N GLU A 252 3.76 1.35 -22.90
CA GLU A 252 3.36 2.76 -22.88
C GLU A 252 2.59 3.05 -21.59
N ALA A 253 3.19 3.82 -20.69
CA ALA A 253 2.64 4.08 -19.37
C ALA A 253 2.86 5.52 -18.90
N ILE A 254 1.96 6.01 -18.07
CA ILE A 254 2.24 7.12 -17.16
C ILE A 254 2.59 6.56 -15.78
N VAL A 255 3.50 7.24 -15.08
CA VAL A 255 3.91 6.88 -13.73
C VAL A 255 3.61 8.04 -12.80
N ILE A 256 2.78 7.81 -11.79
CA ILE A 256 2.23 8.86 -10.93
C ILE A 256 2.85 8.69 -9.53
N PRO A 257 3.86 9.50 -9.16
CA PRO A 257 4.44 9.47 -7.83
C PRO A 257 3.44 9.97 -6.78
N HIS A 258 3.44 9.30 -5.63
CA HIS A 258 2.59 9.61 -4.48
C HIS A 258 3.24 9.08 -3.19
N GLY A 259 2.57 9.25 -2.04
CA GLY A 259 3.08 8.74 -0.76
C GLY A 259 4.38 9.41 -0.29
N THR A 260 4.68 10.62 -0.75
CA THR A 260 5.99 11.29 -0.52
C THR A 260 6.03 12.16 0.75
N THR A 261 4.94 12.20 1.51
CA THR A 261 4.81 13.07 2.68
C THR A 261 5.36 12.40 3.94
N TRP A 262 6.19 13.13 4.69
CA TRP A 262 6.66 12.70 6.00
C TRP A 262 5.51 12.56 7.01
N GLY A 263 5.55 11.50 7.81
CA GLY A 263 4.65 11.33 8.96
C GLY A 263 4.10 9.92 9.12
N ILE A 264 4.18 9.09 8.08
CA ILE A 264 3.69 7.71 8.13
C ILE A 264 4.64 6.71 7.44
N HIS A 265 4.94 6.91 6.15
CA HIS A 265 5.77 5.99 5.36
C HIS A 265 7.11 6.60 4.95
N SER A 266 7.19 7.93 4.81
CA SER A 266 8.46 8.61 4.49
C SER A 266 9.26 8.94 5.75
N PRO A 267 10.57 8.64 5.80
CA PRO A 267 11.46 9.06 6.87
C PRO A 267 11.46 10.59 7.09
N PRO A 268 11.73 11.07 8.32
CA PRO A 268 11.92 12.50 8.59
C PRO A 268 12.94 13.11 7.63
N ASN A 269 12.68 14.33 7.17
CA ASN A 269 13.51 15.07 6.19
C ASN A 269 13.52 14.51 4.76
N SER A 270 12.64 13.56 4.41
CA SER A 270 12.41 13.18 3.01
C SER A 270 12.01 14.39 2.18
N LYS A 271 12.58 14.52 0.97
CA LYS A 271 12.32 15.64 0.05
C LYS A 271 11.95 15.10 -1.31
N LEU A 272 10.97 15.70 -1.97
CA LEU A 272 10.62 15.34 -3.36
C LEU A 272 11.85 15.44 -4.30
N SER A 273 12.77 16.36 -4.03
CA SER A 273 14.00 16.52 -4.81
C SER A 273 14.88 15.27 -4.90
N SER A 274 14.86 14.38 -3.89
CA SER A 274 15.64 13.13 -3.97
C SER A 274 15.12 12.23 -5.09
N GLN A 275 13.81 12.26 -5.32
CA GLN A 275 13.13 11.50 -6.37
C GLN A 275 13.29 12.14 -7.76
N LEU A 276 13.70 13.40 -7.85
CA LEU A 276 13.91 14.11 -9.13
C LEU A 276 15.34 14.01 -9.66
N SER A 277 16.23 13.34 -8.92
CA SER A 277 17.67 13.25 -9.21
C SER A 277 18.10 11.83 -9.58
N ASN A 278 19.33 11.65 -10.08
CA ASN A 278 19.92 10.34 -10.37
C ASN A 278 19.07 9.46 -11.30
N GLU A 279 18.43 10.07 -12.30
CA GLU A 279 17.55 9.38 -13.26
C GLU A 279 16.31 8.71 -12.61
N ASN A 280 15.97 9.08 -11.37
CA ASN A 280 14.73 8.65 -10.72
C ASN A 280 13.49 9.42 -11.18
N HIS A 281 13.65 10.31 -12.16
CA HIS A 281 12.57 11.01 -12.83
C HIS A 281 12.67 10.90 -14.34
N ASP A 282 11.59 10.42 -14.96
CA ASP A 282 11.41 10.40 -16.40
C ASP A 282 10.28 11.38 -16.80
N PRO A 283 10.57 12.51 -17.47
CA PRO A 283 9.57 13.50 -17.85
C PRO A 283 8.61 13.04 -18.96
N GLU A 284 8.91 11.94 -19.66
CA GLU A 284 7.99 11.36 -20.64
C GLU A 284 6.89 10.53 -19.96
N LYS A 285 7.22 9.85 -18.85
CA LYS A 285 6.30 8.97 -18.10
C LYS A 285 5.68 9.65 -16.88
N GLN A 286 6.44 10.47 -16.15
CA GLN A 286 5.99 11.16 -14.93
C GLN A 286 5.56 12.59 -15.22
N ARG A 287 4.31 12.74 -15.64
CA ARG A 287 3.69 14.04 -16.00
C ARG A 287 2.55 14.46 -15.08
N LEU A 288 2.25 13.64 -14.10
CA LEU A 288 1.20 13.82 -13.10
C LEU A 288 1.80 13.53 -11.72
N ILE A 289 1.25 14.13 -10.66
CA ILE A 289 1.59 13.86 -9.26
C ILE A 289 0.31 13.80 -8.45
N GLU A 290 0.25 12.86 -7.52
CA GLU A 290 -0.82 12.82 -6.53
C GLU A 290 -0.43 13.67 -5.31
N VAL A 291 -1.27 14.65 -4.98
CA VAL A 291 -0.98 15.62 -3.90
C VAL A 291 -1.58 15.17 -2.56
N TYR A 292 -2.51 14.22 -2.57
CA TYR A 292 -3.18 13.71 -1.38
C TYR A 292 -3.47 12.22 -1.53
N SER A 293 -2.72 11.38 -0.81
CA SER A 293 -2.76 9.92 -0.90
C SER A 293 -3.00 9.32 0.49
N GLY A 294 -4.21 9.53 1.01
CA GLY A 294 -4.62 9.23 2.39
C GLY A 294 -3.99 10.13 3.46
N HIS A 295 -2.76 10.61 3.23
CA HIS A 295 -1.96 11.43 4.12
C HIS A 295 -1.30 12.59 3.37
N GLY A 296 -1.36 13.78 3.95
CA GLY A 296 -0.85 15.01 3.35
C GLY A 296 -1.69 16.20 3.77
N ASN A 297 -1.20 17.40 3.49
CA ASN A 297 -1.98 18.62 3.62
C ASN A 297 -2.08 19.31 2.26
N SER A 298 -3.27 19.73 1.88
CA SER A 298 -3.46 20.69 0.77
C SER A 298 -3.25 22.13 1.21
N GLU A 299 -2.79 22.33 2.45
CA GLU A 299 -2.51 23.64 3.01
C GLU A 299 -1.28 24.27 2.35
N ILE A 300 -1.25 25.61 2.41
CA ILE A 300 -0.15 26.40 1.87
C ILE A 300 1.15 25.95 2.55
N TYR A 301 2.14 25.59 1.74
CA TYR A 301 3.49 25.34 2.23
C TYR A 301 4.01 26.57 2.99
N LYS A 302 4.44 26.34 4.23
CA LYS A 302 5.13 27.34 5.04
C LYS A 302 6.53 26.83 5.35
N ASP A 303 7.52 27.69 5.15
CA ASP A 303 8.92 27.39 5.45
C ASP A 303 9.17 27.54 6.96
N PHE A 304 8.69 26.57 7.73
CA PHE A 304 9.00 26.45 9.15
C PHE A 304 9.77 25.15 9.42
N LYS A 305 10.60 25.18 10.46
CA LYS A 305 11.40 24.02 10.90
C LYS A 305 10.98 23.59 12.29
N HIS A 306 10.58 22.34 12.46
CA HIS A 306 10.34 21.77 13.79
C HIS A 306 11.65 21.52 14.55
N THR A 307 12.72 21.17 13.83
CA THR A 307 14.07 20.92 14.34
C THR A 307 15.10 21.43 13.34
N GLU A 308 16.29 21.74 13.81
CA GLU A 308 17.43 22.13 12.97
C GLU A 308 18.59 21.16 13.19
N GLU A 309 19.02 20.46 12.15
CA GLU A 309 20.16 19.55 12.24
C GLU A 309 21.47 20.35 12.24
N ILE A 310 22.30 20.13 13.26
CA ILE A 310 23.59 20.83 13.43
C ILE A 310 24.76 19.95 12.98
N LEU A 311 24.67 18.63 13.23
CA LEU A 311 25.71 17.64 12.94
C LEU A 311 25.11 16.23 12.95
N ASP A 312 25.22 15.49 11.85
CA ASP A 312 24.92 14.06 11.67
C ASP A 312 23.98 13.46 12.74
N GLY A 313 22.67 13.71 12.60
CA GLY A 313 21.62 13.18 13.48
C GLY A 313 21.44 13.91 14.81
N THR A 314 22.22 14.98 15.07
CA THR A 314 22.05 15.88 16.21
C THR A 314 21.18 17.07 15.81
N PHE A 315 20.02 17.17 16.44
CA PHE A 315 19.04 18.20 16.18
C PHE A 315 18.98 19.20 17.33
N THR A 316 18.86 20.49 17.00
CA THR A 316 18.51 21.53 17.96
C THR A 316 17.10 22.06 17.76
N CYS A 317 16.52 22.60 18.82
CA CYS A 317 15.26 23.31 18.76
C CYS A 317 15.44 24.73 18.17
N PRO A 318 14.86 25.04 16.99
CA PRO A 318 14.96 26.38 16.42
C PRO A 318 14.20 27.40 17.28
N SER A 319 14.59 28.68 17.16
CA SER A 319 13.86 29.76 17.82
C SER A 319 12.48 29.96 17.15
N PRO A 320 11.44 30.34 17.91
CA PRO A 320 10.14 30.61 17.33
C PRO A 320 10.19 31.86 16.44
N THR A 321 9.32 31.87 15.44
CA THR A 321 9.09 33.00 14.54
C THR A 321 7.67 33.53 14.76
N ASP A 322 7.33 34.65 14.13
CA ASP A 322 5.96 35.20 14.20
C ASP A 322 4.91 34.22 13.63
N ASP A 323 5.29 33.39 12.67
CA ASP A 323 4.39 32.48 11.95
C ASP A 323 4.38 31.04 12.49
N PHE A 324 5.37 30.67 13.30
CA PHE A 324 5.54 29.30 13.79
C PHE A 324 6.33 29.22 15.08
N GLU A 325 5.79 28.46 16.05
CA GLU A 325 6.47 28.08 17.28
C GLU A 325 6.74 26.57 17.29
N PRO A 326 8.02 26.14 17.28
CA PRO A 326 8.36 24.72 17.30
C PRO A 326 7.81 24.00 18.54
N CYS A 327 7.35 22.76 18.37
CA CYS A 327 6.82 21.96 19.48
C CYS A 327 7.83 21.81 20.63
N CYS A 328 9.12 21.65 20.32
CA CYS A 328 10.19 21.60 21.32
C CYS A 328 10.31 22.90 22.13
N TRP A 329 10.06 24.06 21.50
CA TRP A 329 10.10 25.35 22.17
C TRP A 329 8.91 25.50 23.09
N ARG A 330 7.69 25.22 22.59
CA ARG A 330 6.47 25.26 23.40
C ARG A 330 6.54 24.30 24.58
N ALA A 331 7.09 23.10 24.40
CA ALA A 331 7.34 22.17 25.50
C ALA A 331 8.29 22.76 26.55
N GLY A 332 9.36 23.43 26.12
CA GLY A 332 10.28 24.14 27.02
C GLY A 332 9.59 25.24 27.84
N GLU A 333 8.72 26.04 27.21
CA GLU A 333 7.96 27.10 27.89
C GLU A 333 6.90 26.53 28.85
N ILE A 334 6.26 25.41 28.51
CA ILE A 334 5.34 24.69 29.41
C ILE A 334 6.09 24.19 30.65
N VAL A 335 7.23 23.52 30.47
CA VAL A 335 8.05 23.01 31.59
C VAL A 335 8.55 24.17 32.45
N ASN A 336 8.99 25.27 31.83
CA ASN A 336 9.43 26.45 32.58
C ASN A 336 8.30 27.06 33.41
N SER A 337 7.09 27.15 32.85
CA SER A 337 5.91 27.64 33.57
C SER A 337 5.58 26.77 34.78
N GLN A 338 5.61 25.45 34.61
CA GLN A 338 5.39 24.48 35.69
C GLN A 338 6.48 24.56 36.78
N CYS A 339 7.74 24.81 36.42
CA CYS A 339 8.81 24.99 37.41
C CYS A 339 8.63 26.25 38.24
N ILE A 340 8.26 27.37 37.62
CA ILE A 340 8.00 28.63 38.33
C ILE A 340 6.83 28.46 39.30
N GLU A 341 5.75 27.82 38.86
CA GLU A 341 4.57 27.56 39.69
C GLU A 341 4.91 26.69 40.92
N ASN A 342 5.72 25.65 40.73
CA ASN A 342 6.02 24.70 41.80
C ASN A 342 7.18 25.11 42.72
N THR A 343 8.15 25.88 42.22
CA THR A 343 9.41 26.16 42.96
C THR A 343 9.68 27.65 43.18
N GLY A 344 8.95 28.53 42.50
CA GLY A 344 9.23 29.98 42.49
C GLY A 344 10.46 30.37 41.67
N GLU A 345 11.18 29.41 41.07
CA GLU A 345 12.35 29.64 40.23
C GLU A 345 12.14 29.11 38.80
N PRO A 346 12.64 29.82 37.76
CA PRO A 346 12.65 29.30 36.39
C PRO A 346 13.69 28.19 36.22
N VAL A 347 13.57 27.44 35.12
CA VAL A 347 14.53 26.36 34.80
C VAL A 347 15.92 26.98 34.55
N LYS A 348 16.91 26.59 35.37
CA LYS A 348 18.29 27.15 35.36
C LYS A 348 19.09 26.88 34.07
N LYS A 349 18.54 26.10 33.14
CA LYS A 349 19.13 25.83 31.83
C LYS A 349 17.98 25.60 30.85
N LYS A 350 17.74 26.54 29.91
CA LYS A 350 16.97 26.18 28.70
C LYS A 350 17.73 25.01 28.10
N LEU A 351 17.13 23.82 28.14
CA LEU A 351 17.70 22.62 27.53
C LEU A 351 17.86 22.95 26.04
N LYS A 352 19.09 23.29 25.66
CA LYS A 352 19.55 23.08 24.29
C LYS A 352 19.66 21.57 24.14
N ASN A 353 18.52 20.93 23.85
CA ASN A 353 18.54 19.68 23.12
C ASN A 353 18.87 20.08 21.68
#